data_AF-J9C9Q3-F1
#
_entry.id   AF-J9C9Q3-F1
#
_cell.length_a   1.000
_cell.length_b   1.000
_cell.length_c   1.000
_cell.angle_alpha   90.00
_cell.angle_beta   90.00
_cell.angle_gamma   90.00
#
_symmetry.space_group_name_H-M   'P 1'
#
loop_
_entity.id
_entity.type
_entity.pdbx_description
1 polymer ?
#
loop_
_entity_poly.entity_id
_entity_poly.type
_entity_poly.pdbx_seq_one_letter_code
_entity_poly.pdbx_strand_id
1 'polypeptide(L)'
;ALSVINALRVHDGKSKLTLEEAVASGELEYIAFPEALKGRYQAFTQANLTHLRQAGCDVQFRTVQEGTTDYMHNLLQAFPTVDA
;
A
#
# COMPACT_ATOMS: atom_id res chain seq x y z
N ALA A 1 -0.30 1.53 3.37
CA ALA A 1 -0.76 2.87 3.81
C ALA A 1 0.21 3.96 3.35
N LEU A 2 1.42 4.06 3.92
CA LEU A 2 2.35 5.16 3.62
C LEU A 2 2.67 5.36 2.12
N SER A 3 2.84 4.28 1.35
CA SER A 3 3.08 4.38 -0.11
C SER A 3 1.92 5.02 -0.86
N VAL A 4 0.67 4.77 -0.45
CA VAL A 4 -0.52 5.37 -1.05
C VAL A 4 -0.58 6.86 -0.73
N ILE A 5 -0.40 7.23 0.54
CA ILE A 5 -0.33 8.63 0.99
C ILE A 5 0.74 9.37 0.19
N ASN A 6 1.95 8.83 0.11
CA ASN A 6 3.06 9.45 -0.60
C ASN A 6 2.85 9.51 -2.12
N ALA A 7 2.14 8.57 -2.73
CA ALA A 7 1.78 8.65 -4.15
C ALA A 7 0.82 9.82 -4.41
N LEU A 8 -0.21 9.99 -3.57
CA LEU A 8 -1.14 11.12 -3.66
C LEU A 8 -0.45 12.47 -3.41
N ARG A 9 0.42 12.55 -2.41
CA ARG A 9 1.20 13.76 -2.12
C ARG A 9 2.09 14.17 -3.29
N VAL A 10 2.80 13.21 -3.89
CA VAL A 10 3.65 13.48 -5.06
C VAL A 10 2.81 13.94 -6.25
N HIS A 11 1.62 13.35 -6.46
CA HIS A 11 0.68 13.82 -7.47
C HIS A 11 0.26 15.28 -7.25
N ASP A 12 0.02 15.68 -6.00
CA ASP A 12 -0.26 17.07 -5.59
C ASP A 12 0.96 18.00 -5.63
N GLY A 13 2.15 17.53 -6.04
CA GLY A 13 3.40 18.30 -6.01
C GLY A 13 3.98 18.52 -4.61
N LYS A 14 3.55 17.76 -3.60
CA LYS A 14 4.04 17.80 -2.22
C LYS A 14 5.17 16.79 -2.00
N SER A 15 6.05 17.09 -1.05
CA SER A 15 7.09 16.16 -0.60
C SER A 15 6.51 14.94 0.12
N LYS A 16 7.20 13.80 0.00
CA LYS A 16 6.88 12.57 0.75
C LYS A 16 7.06 12.77 2.25
N LEU A 17 6.25 12.07 3.04
CA LEU A 17 6.35 12.00 4.49
C LEU A 17 7.01 10.69 4.94
N THR A 18 7.62 10.74 6.13
CA THR A 18 7.90 9.55 6.93
C THR A 18 6.61 9.00 7.57
N LEU A 19 6.70 7.84 8.22
CA LEU A 19 5.56 7.28 8.95
C LEU A 19 5.16 8.20 10.11
N GLU A 20 6.14 8.71 10.85
CA GLU A 20 5.94 9.57 12.00
C GLU A 20 5.26 10.88 11.60
N GLU A 21 5.70 11.49 10.49
CA GLU A 21 5.09 12.71 9.95
C GLU A 21 3.66 12.46 9.44
N ALA A 22 3.42 11.33 8.78
CA ALA A 22 2.08 10.97 8.31
C ALA A 22 1.10 10.77 9.48
N VAL A 23 1.57 10.19 10.59
CA VAL A 23 0.77 10.06 11.82
C VAL A 23 0.56 11.43 12.48
N ALA A 24 1.63 12.23 12.62
CA ALA A 24 1.57 13.53 13.28
C ALA A 24 0.68 14.55 12.54
N SER A 25 0.60 14.45 11.21
CA SER A 25 -0.25 15.31 10.37
C SER A 25 -1.71 14.84 10.28
N GLY A 26 -2.03 13.64 10.77
CA GLY A 26 -3.37 13.04 10.62
C GLY A 26 -3.64 12.41 9.25
N GLU A 27 -2.66 12.39 8.34
CA GLU A 27 -2.81 11.69 7.05
C GLU A 27 -2.81 10.15 7.20
N LEU A 28 -2.30 9.64 8.33
CA LEU A 28 -2.41 8.24 8.74
C LEU A 28 -2.97 8.15 10.16
N GLU A 29 -4.15 7.55 10.29
CA GLU A 29 -4.81 7.34 11.57
C GLU A 29 -4.91 5.85 11.91
N TYR A 30 -4.60 5.51 13.17
CA TYR A 30 -4.83 4.16 13.69
C TYR A 30 -6.23 4.07 14.28
N ILE A 31 -6.99 3.07 13.85
CA ILE A 31 -8.30 2.75 14.41
C ILE A 31 -8.22 1.54 15.34
N ALA A 32 -9.23 1.40 16.21
CA ALA A 32 -9.36 0.20 17.02
C ALA A 32 -9.49 -1.05 16.13
N PHE A 33 -8.80 -2.12 16.50
CA PHE A 33 -8.84 -3.37 15.74
C PHE A 33 -10.27 -3.96 15.77
N PRO A 34 -10.85 -4.35 14.62
CA PRO A 34 -12.22 -4.87 14.59
C PRO A 34 -12.40 -6.15 15.42
N GLU A 35 -13.33 -6.15 16.38
CA GLU A 35 -13.58 -7.30 17.26
C GLU A 35 -13.88 -8.60 16.49
N ALA A 36 -14.65 -8.50 15.41
CA ALA A 36 -15.03 -9.65 14.58
C ALA A 36 -13.84 -10.35 13.90
N LEU A 37 -12.69 -9.69 13.78
CA LEU A 37 -11.48 -10.25 13.18
C LEU A 37 -10.55 -10.90 14.21
N LYS A 38 -10.81 -10.75 15.50
CA LYS A 38 -9.99 -11.37 16.55
C LYS A 38 -10.05 -12.90 16.44
N GLY A 39 -8.89 -13.54 16.50
CA GLY A 39 -8.75 -14.99 16.32
C GLY A 39 -8.82 -15.50 14.87
N ARG A 40 -9.16 -14.63 13.90
CA ARG A 40 -9.19 -14.97 12.46
C ARG A 40 -8.18 -14.19 11.63
N TYR A 41 -7.64 -13.12 12.20
CA TYR A 41 -6.68 -12.26 11.51
C TYR A 41 -5.28 -12.85 11.51
N GLN A 42 -4.72 -12.99 10.32
CA GLN A 42 -3.34 -13.41 10.15
C GLN A 42 -2.42 -12.19 10.31
N ALA A 43 -1.71 -12.13 11.45
CA ALA A 43 -0.80 -11.02 11.74
C ALA A 43 0.46 -11.01 10.86
N PHE A 44 0.83 -12.14 10.26
CA PHE A 44 2.00 -12.25 9.40
C PHE A 44 1.81 -13.30 8.29
N THR A 45 2.16 -12.95 7.06
CA THR A 45 2.14 -13.86 5.91
C THR A 45 3.40 -13.66 5.08
N GLN A 46 4.01 -14.75 4.61
CA GLN A 46 5.10 -14.72 3.65
C GLN A 46 5.03 -15.97 2.78
N ALA A 47 4.95 -15.79 1.46
CA ALA A 47 4.92 -16.90 0.53
C ALA A 47 6.28 -17.60 0.46
N ASN A 48 6.31 -18.93 0.59
CA ASN A 48 7.46 -19.72 0.20
C ASN A 48 7.41 -19.96 -1.32
N LEU A 49 8.35 -19.38 -2.06
CA LEU A 49 8.37 -19.42 -3.52
C LEU A 49 9.10 -20.64 -4.10
N THR A 50 9.54 -21.60 -3.28
CA THR A 50 10.38 -22.74 -3.73
C THR A 50 9.76 -23.49 -4.90
N HIS A 51 8.51 -23.95 -4.77
CA HIS A 51 7.85 -24.70 -5.85
C HIS A 51 7.57 -23.84 -7.08
N LEU A 52 7.24 -22.55 -6.89
CA LEU A 52 7.02 -21.62 -7.99
C LEU A 52 8.30 -21.47 -8.84
N ARG A 53 9.46 -21.34 -8.19
CA ARG A 53 10.75 -21.22 -8.88
C ARG A 53 11.18 -22.54 -9.52
N GLN A 54 10.96 -23.68 -8.85
CA GLN A 54 11.26 -25.00 -9.41
C GLN A 54 10.42 -25.33 -10.65
N ALA A 55 9.20 -24.81 -10.74
CA ALA A 55 8.36 -24.94 -11.92
C ALA A 55 8.83 -24.08 -13.12
N GLY A 56 9.92 -23.33 -12.98
CA GLY A 56 10.51 -22.51 -14.04
C GLY A 56 9.96 -21.09 -14.13
N CYS A 57 9.16 -20.63 -13.15
CA CYS A 57 8.70 -19.24 -13.12
C CYS A 57 9.80 -18.33 -12.56
N ASP A 58 10.38 -17.49 -13.41
CA ASP A 58 11.47 -16.56 -13.13
C ASP A 58 11.01 -15.10 -12.93
N VAL A 59 9.69 -14.86 -13.00
CA VAL A 59 9.08 -13.53 -12.81
C VAL A 59 9.56 -12.87 -11.53
N GLN A 60 10.07 -11.65 -11.65
CA GLN A 60 10.38 -10.77 -10.53
C GLN A 60 9.10 -10.04 -10.10
N PHE A 61 8.71 -10.22 -8.84
CA PHE A 61 7.55 -9.53 -8.29
C PHE A 61 7.93 -8.10 -7.91
N ARG A 62 7.03 -7.17 -8.19
CA ARG A 62 7.17 -5.77 -7.74
C ARG A 62 7.10 -5.70 -6.23
N THR A 63 7.78 -4.71 -5.68
CA THR A 63 7.61 -4.33 -4.27
C THR A 63 6.22 -3.71 -4.06
N VAL A 64 5.80 -3.63 -2.80
CA VAL A 64 4.55 -2.95 -2.44
C VAL A 64 4.60 -1.47 -2.85
N GLN A 65 5.76 -0.83 -2.67
CA GLN A 65 5.98 0.58 -2.98
C GLN A 65 5.78 0.85 -4.47
N GLU A 66 6.41 0.06 -5.34
CA GLU A 66 6.24 0.17 -6.80
C GLU A 66 4.81 -0.13 -7.23
N GLY A 67 4.26 -1.26 -6.79
CA GLY A 67 2.92 -1.70 -7.19
C GLY A 67 1.83 -0.72 -6.76
N THR A 68 1.88 -0.22 -5.52
CA THR A 68 0.89 0.73 -5.02
C THR A 68 1.02 2.10 -5.68
N THR A 69 2.24 2.59 -5.96
CA THR A 69 2.43 3.88 -6.64
C THR A 69 1.83 3.84 -8.05
N ASP A 70 2.15 2.81 -8.83
CA ASP A 70 1.61 2.65 -10.18
C ASP A 70 0.09 2.47 -10.16
N TYR A 71 -0.43 1.72 -9.20
CA TYR A 71 -1.86 1.55 -9.03
C TYR A 71 -2.58 2.87 -8.73
N MET A 72 -2.01 3.72 -7.86
CA MET A 72 -2.58 5.04 -7.58
C MET A 72 -2.55 5.96 -8.79
N HIS A 73 -1.46 5.95 -9.58
CA HIS A 73 -1.43 6.71 -10.84
C HIS A 73 -2.55 6.28 -11.80
N ASN A 74 -2.76 4.96 -11.94
CA ASN A 74 -3.85 4.44 -12.77
C ASN A 74 -5.23 4.88 -12.24
N LEU A 75 -5.45 4.84 -10.91
CA LEU A 75 -6.71 5.29 -10.31
C LEU A 75 -6.95 6.79 -10.52
N LEU A 76 -5.94 7.63 -10.36
CA LEU A 76 -6.05 9.08 -10.58
C LEU A 76 -6.34 9.44 -12.04
N GLN A 77 -5.79 8.66 -12.98
CA GLN A 77 -6.10 8.80 -14.41
C GLN A 77 -7.54 8.36 -14.72
N ALA A 78 -7.98 7.24 -14.14
CA ALA A 78 -9.31 6.68 -14.38
C ALA A 78 -10.42 7.50 -13.68
N PHE A 79 -10.13 8.10 -12.54
CA PHE A 79 -11.05 8.85 -11.70
C PHE A 79 -10.46 10.23 -11.32
N PRO A 80 -10.37 11.18 -12.27
CA PRO A 80 -9.72 12.47 -12.04
C PRO A 80 -10.51 13.41 -11.12
N THR A 81 -11.80 13.16 -10.92
CA THR A 81 -12.68 13.89 -10.00
C THR A 81 -13.29 12.88 -9.05
N VAL A 82 -12.62 12.65 -7.92
CA VAL A 82 -13.23 11.91 -6.80
C VAL A 82 -13.97 12.95 -5.97
N ASP A 83 -15.29 12.97 -6.07
CA ASP A 83 -16.11 13.78 -5.18
C ASP A 83 -15.91 13.27 -3.75
N ALA A 84 -15.59 14.19 -2.84
CA ALA A 84 -15.38 13.94 -1.42
C ALA A 84 -16.71 13.75 -0.67
#